data_AF-A0A8E1UR66-F1
#
_entry.id   AF-A0A8E1UR66-F1
#
_cell.length_a   1.000
_cell.length_b   1.000
_cell.length_c   1.000
_cell.angle_alpha   90.00
_cell.angle_beta   90.00
_cell.angle_gamma   90.00
#
_symmetry.space_group_name_H-M   'P 1'
#
loop_
_entity.id
_entity.type
_entity.pdbx_description
1 polymer ?
#
loop_
_entity_poly.entity_id
_entity_poly.type
_entity_poly.pdbx_seq_one_letter_code
_entity_poly.pdbx_strand_id
1 'polypeptide(L)'
;MIKQYLSSISITKYSCSARLYGKIHIGIGLLVVLFTLACIAIEGMPEPMILIIMSLIAIGILGYGAYFTWLRGKPLKREITLGSWSNRLYLRSRWLFITAGIITSLAGFAVTIMIVSLISNGYEGMISVMIKKMNDWFSLLILLIYKVFHSYMSYYLYYRSPEYRASLNKDKDTIRA
;
A
#
# COMPACT_ATOMS: atom_id res chain seq x y z
N MET A 1 15.12 21.87 12.57
CA MET A 1 13.97 20.93 12.56
C MET A 1 14.15 19.77 11.56
N ILE A 2 14.42 20.03 10.27
CA ILE A 2 14.59 18.98 9.23
C ILE A 2 15.75 18.02 9.56
N LYS A 3 16.89 18.53 10.06
CA LYS A 3 18.06 17.72 10.44
C LYS A 3 17.77 16.70 11.56
N GLN A 4 17.01 17.10 12.58
CA GLN A 4 16.53 16.21 13.65
C GLN A 4 15.49 15.19 13.16
N TYR A 5 14.66 15.59 12.18
CA TYR A 5 13.70 14.68 11.57
C TYR A 5 14.40 13.59 10.76
N LEU A 6 15.38 13.97 9.92
CA LEU A 6 16.18 13.03 9.14
C LEU A 6 17.05 12.14 10.02
N SER A 7 17.61 12.65 11.13
CA SER A 7 18.40 11.85 12.07
C SER A 7 17.58 10.81 12.83
N SER A 8 16.25 10.95 12.87
CA SER A 8 15.35 9.97 13.49
C SER A 8 14.97 8.81 12.57
N ILE A 9 15.31 8.90 11.28
CA ILE A 9 14.98 7.88 10.29
C ILE A 9 16.03 6.77 10.35
N SER A 10 15.59 5.54 10.60
CA SER A 10 16.47 4.37 10.61
C SER A 10 15.88 3.25 9.77
N ILE A 11 16.76 2.50 9.10
CA ILE A 11 16.38 1.31 8.34
C ILE A 11 16.65 0.10 9.22
N THR A 12 15.60 -0.66 9.54
CA THR A 12 15.68 -1.85 10.38
C THR A 12 15.35 -3.08 9.57
N LYS A 13 16.18 -4.13 9.71
CA LYS A 13 15.93 -5.44 9.11
C LYS A 13 15.13 -6.29 10.09
N TYR A 14 14.13 -7.02 9.58
CA TYR A 14 13.32 -7.92 10.38
C TYR A 14 12.96 -9.18 9.60
N SER A 15 12.67 -10.25 10.33
CA SER A 15 12.15 -11.49 9.79
C SER A 15 10.65 -11.59 10.01
N CYS A 16 9.91 -12.04 9.00
CA CYS A 16 8.48 -12.27 9.13
C CYS A 16 8.04 -13.59 8.51
N SER A 17 6.92 -14.12 9.02
CA SER A 17 6.32 -15.36 8.53
C SER A 17 5.83 -15.18 7.10
N ALA A 18 6.41 -15.95 6.17
CA ALA A 18 5.98 -15.98 4.77
C ALA A 18 4.50 -16.36 4.66
N ARG A 19 4.03 -17.31 5.47
CA ARG A 19 2.65 -17.77 5.45
C ARG A 19 1.65 -16.69 5.87
N LEU A 20 1.96 -15.95 6.94
CA LEU A 20 1.12 -14.81 7.35
C LEU A 20 1.12 -13.72 6.30
N TYR A 21 2.30 -13.40 5.74
CA TYR A 21 2.45 -12.43 4.66
C TYR A 21 1.59 -12.82 3.44
N GLY A 22 1.67 -14.08 3.02
CA GLY A 22 0.88 -14.60 1.90
C GLY A 22 -0.63 -14.51 2.13
N LYS A 23 -1.11 -14.92 3.31
CA LYS A 23 -2.54 -14.85 3.67
C LYS A 23 -3.09 -13.42 3.61
N ILE A 24 -2.30 -12.43 4.03
CA ILE A 24 -2.69 -11.02 3.95
C ILE A 24 -2.85 -10.59 2.48
N HIS A 25 -1.96 -11.02 1.58
CA HIS A 25 -2.09 -10.71 0.15
C HIS A 25 -3.30 -11.40 -0.47
N ILE A 26 -3.57 -12.66 -0.11
CA ILE A 26 -4.79 -13.34 -0.56
C ILE A 26 -6.03 -12.55 -0.12
N GLY A 27 -6.08 -12.11 1.13
CA GLY A 27 -7.17 -11.27 1.64
C GLY A 27 -7.34 -9.96 0.86
N ILE A 28 -6.24 -9.26 0.56
CA ILE A 28 -6.26 -8.04 -0.26
C ILE A 28 -6.74 -8.35 -1.69
N GLY A 29 -6.24 -9.42 -2.31
CA GLY A 29 -6.64 -9.84 -3.64
C GLY A 29 -8.14 -10.15 -3.73
N LEU A 30 -8.68 -10.85 -2.72
CA LEU A 30 -10.12 -11.11 -2.62
C LEU A 30 -10.94 -9.81 -2.47
N LEU A 31 -10.46 -8.85 -1.68
CA LEU A 31 -11.12 -7.54 -1.58
C LEU A 31 -11.15 -6.80 -2.92
N VAL A 32 -10.08 -6.87 -3.72
CA VAL A 32 -10.05 -6.28 -5.08
C VAL A 32 -11.06 -6.97 -5.99
N VAL A 33 -11.17 -8.30 -5.94
CA VAL A 33 -12.18 -9.05 -6.72
C VAL A 33 -13.59 -8.65 -6.29
N LEU A 34 -13.88 -8.64 -4.99
CA LEU A 34 -15.20 -8.25 -4.46
C LEU A 34 -15.56 -6.81 -4.84
N PHE A 35 -14.60 -5.89 -4.76
CA PHE A 35 -14.79 -4.51 -5.19
C PHE A 35 -15.12 -4.42 -6.68
N THR A 36 -14.38 -5.16 -7.52
CA THR A 36 -14.63 -5.18 -8.98
C THR A 36 -16.02 -5.72 -9.30
N LEU A 37 -16.43 -6.81 -8.64
CA LEU A 37 -17.77 -7.39 -8.79
C LEU A 37 -18.87 -6.41 -8.33
N ALA A 38 -18.63 -5.69 -7.24
CA ALA A 38 -19.56 -4.66 -6.76
C ALA A 38 -19.71 -3.51 -7.77
N CYS A 39 -18.61 -3.02 -8.35
CA CYS A 39 -18.65 -2.02 -9.42
C CYS A 39 -19.45 -2.53 -10.63
N ILE A 40 -19.22 -3.79 -11.05
CA ILE A 40 -19.97 -4.40 -12.16
C ILE A 40 -21.47 -4.45 -11.86
N ALA A 41 -21.84 -4.78 -10.62
CA ALA A 41 -23.24 -4.87 -10.21
C ALA A 41 -23.95 -3.50 -10.15
N ILE A 42 -23.22 -2.41 -9.86
CA ILE A 42 -23.78 -1.06 -9.69
C ILE A 42 -23.78 -0.28 -11.00
N GLU A 43 -22.66 -0.29 -11.73
CA GLU A 43 -22.43 0.56 -12.91
C GLU A 43 -22.49 -0.22 -14.23
N GLY A 44 -22.61 -1.55 -14.17
CA GLY A 44 -22.57 -2.43 -15.34
C GLY A 44 -21.14 -2.85 -15.71
N MET A 45 -21.00 -3.57 -16.82
CA MET A 45 -19.67 -4.06 -17.22
C MET A 45 -18.74 -2.88 -17.60
N PRO A 46 -17.55 -2.78 -16.98
CA PRO A 46 -16.56 -1.80 -17.39
C PRO A 46 -16.01 -2.13 -18.77
N GLU A 47 -15.30 -1.18 -19.38
CA GLU A 47 -14.62 -1.42 -20.64
C GLU A 47 -13.74 -2.67 -20.58
N PRO A 48 -13.70 -3.50 -21.65
CA PRO A 48 -12.98 -4.78 -21.63
C PRO A 48 -11.52 -4.65 -21.19
N MET A 49 -10.84 -3.58 -21.60
CA MET A 49 -9.45 -3.32 -21.22
C MET A 49 -9.30 -3.06 -19.71
N ILE A 50 -10.21 -2.29 -19.10
CA ILE A 50 -10.20 -2.03 -17.66
C ILE A 50 -10.42 -3.36 -16.91
N LEU A 51 -11.37 -4.17 -17.36
CA LEU A 51 -11.66 -5.47 -16.75
C LEU A 51 -10.46 -6.42 -16.82
N ILE A 52 -9.77 -6.48 -17.96
CA ILE A 52 -8.56 -7.28 -18.15
C ILE A 52 -7.46 -6.82 -17.19
N ILE A 53 -7.18 -5.52 -17.12
CA ILE A 53 -6.15 -4.97 -16.23
C ILE A 53 -6.48 -5.29 -14.76
N MET A 54 -7.73 -5.08 -14.35
CA MET A 54 -8.19 -5.39 -12.99
C MET A 54 -8.06 -6.87 -12.65
N SER A 55 -8.42 -7.74 -13.59
CA SER A 55 -8.29 -9.19 -13.44
C SER A 55 -6.82 -9.61 -13.30
N LEU A 56 -5.91 -9.05 -14.11
CA LEU A 56 -4.48 -9.32 -14.01
C LEU A 56 -3.90 -8.86 -12.67
N ILE A 57 -4.30 -7.69 -12.17
CA ILE A 57 -3.89 -7.20 -10.85
C ILE A 57 -4.38 -8.17 -9.76
N ALA A 58 -5.65 -8.56 -9.79
CA ALA A 58 -6.23 -9.48 -8.81
C ALA A 58 -5.52 -10.85 -8.83
N ILE A 59 -5.34 -11.45 -10.02
CA ILE A 59 -4.62 -12.72 -10.20
C ILE A 59 -3.18 -12.58 -9.70
N GLY A 60 -2.49 -11.47 -10.02
CA GLY A 60 -1.14 -11.20 -9.56
C GLY A 60 -1.03 -11.17 -8.04
N ILE A 61 -1.93 -10.45 -7.36
CA ILE A 61 -1.95 -10.36 -5.89
C ILE A 61 -2.30 -11.71 -5.26
N LEU A 62 -3.32 -12.40 -5.77
CA LEU A 62 -3.75 -13.71 -5.29
C LEU A 62 -2.67 -14.78 -5.49
N GLY A 63 -2.09 -14.86 -6.69
CA GLY A 63 -1.01 -15.79 -7.03
C GLY A 63 0.24 -15.54 -6.21
N TYR A 64 0.61 -14.27 -6.01
CA TYR A 64 1.70 -13.89 -5.12
C TYR A 64 1.39 -14.34 -3.68
N GLY A 65 0.20 -14.04 -3.16
CA GLY A 65 -0.23 -14.49 -1.84
C GLY A 65 -0.24 -16.00 -1.67
N ALA A 66 -0.73 -16.73 -2.68
CA ALA A 66 -0.76 -18.19 -2.74
C ALA A 66 0.64 -18.79 -2.66
N TYR A 67 1.57 -18.25 -3.45
CA TYR A 67 2.97 -18.65 -3.43
C TYR A 67 3.59 -18.52 -2.03
N PHE A 68 3.42 -17.37 -1.35
CA PHE A 68 3.97 -17.20 0.00
C PHE A 68 3.24 -18.03 1.07
N THR A 69 1.96 -18.35 0.85
CA THR A 69 1.15 -19.11 1.81
C THR A 69 1.45 -20.60 1.78
N TRP A 70 1.61 -21.17 0.58
CA TRP A 70 1.65 -22.61 0.38
C TRP A 70 2.99 -23.12 -0.13
N LEU A 71 3.69 -22.36 -0.97
CA LEU A 71 4.92 -22.83 -1.62
C LEU A 71 6.19 -22.37 -0.88
N ARG A 72 6.15 -21.19 -0.24
CA ARG A 72 7.32 -20.64 0.44
C ARG A 72 7.43 -21.13 1.88
N GLY A 73 8.36 -22.07 2.12
CA GLY A 73 8.65 -22.60 3.45
C GLY A 73 9.55 -21.74 4.35
N LYS A 74 10.34 -20.80 3.78
CA LYS A 74 11.32 -20.01 4.54
C LYS A 74 10.78 -18.62 4.93
N PRO A 75 11.12 -18.09 6.13
CA PRO A 75 10.73 -16.75 6.55
C PRO A 75 11.31 -15.67 5.63
N LEU A 76 10.63 -14.53 5.56
CA LEU A 76 11.02 -13.40 4.74
C LEU A 76 11.93 -12.49 5.55
N LYS A 77 13.08 -12.12 4.98
CA LYS A 77 13.90 -11.01 5.47
C LYS A 77 13.43 -9.75 4.76
N ARG A 78 13.04 -8.74 5.53
CA ARG A 78 12.54 -7.46 5.02
C ARG A 78 13.23 -6.31 5.73
N GLU A 79 13.20 -5.16 5.07
CA GLU A 79 13.66 -3.90 5.62
C GLU A 79 12.46 -2.98 5.81
N ILE A 80 12.50 -2.18 6.88
CA ILE A 80 11.48 -1.18 7.16
C ILE A 80 12.12 0.11 7.62
N THR A 81 11.56 1.23 7.17
CA THR A 81 12.00 2.56 7.55
C THR A 81 11.22 3.02 8.79
N LEU A 82 11.89 3.13 9.92
CA LEU A 82 11.35 3.65 11.18
C LEU A 82 11.59 5.16 11.28
N GLY A 83 10.85 5.83 12.18
CA GLY A 83 10.98 7.27 12.44
C GLY A 83 10.37 8.20 11.39
N SER A 84 9.97 7.65 10.24
CA SER A 84 9.24 8.37 9.18
C SER A 84 7.86 8.87 9.63
N TRP A 85 7.30 9.85 8.94
CA TRP A 85 5.94 10.34 9.19
C TRP A 85 4.91 9.21 9.12
N SER A 86 5.02 8.31 8.15
CA SER A 86 4.16 7.13 8.03
C SER A 86 4.30 6.19 9.23
N ASN A 87 5.52 5.94 9.72
CA ASN A 87 5.73 5.16 10.94
C ASN A 87 5.06 5.82 12.15
N ARG A 88 5.27 7.12 12.35
CA ARG A 88 4.70 7.87 13.47
C ARG A 88 3.18 7.89 13.44
N LEU A 89 2.59 8.04 12.25
CA LEU A 89 1.14 7.93 12.07
C LEU A 89 0.64 6.53 12.41
N TYR A 90 1.33 5.49 11.95
CA TYR A 90 0.96 4.11 12.26
C TYR A 90 0.91 3.85 13.77
N LEU A 91 1.93 4.34 14.49
CA LEU A 91 2.01 4.24 15.96
C LEU A 91 0.95 5.07 16.67
N ARG A 92 0.64 6.27 16.16
CA ARG A 92 -0.37 7.15 16.76
C ARG A 92 -1.80 6.63 16.57
N SER A 93 -2.15 6.24 15.34
CA SER A 93 -3.44 5.65 15.02
C SER A 93 -3.39 4.93 13.67
N ARG A 94 -3.72 3.64 13.71
CA ARG A 94 -3.83 2.78 12.52
C ARG A 94 -4.85 3.31 11.51
N TRP A 95 -5.95 3.89 12.00
CA TRP A 95 -6.97 4.52 11.15
C TRP A 95 -6.45 5.80 10.49
N LEU A 96 -5.71 6.63 11.22
CA LEU A 96 -5.10 7.83 10.65
C LEU A 96 -4.07 7.49 9.56
N PHE A 97 -3.30 6.42 9.74
CA PHE A 97 -2.37 5.94 8.70
C PHE A 97 -3.10 5.61 7.39
N ILE A 98 -4.17 4.79 7.48
CA ILE A 98 -4.89 4.33 6.30
C ILE A 98 -5.60 5.50 5.62
N THR A 99 -6.33 6.31 6.38
CA THR A 99 -7.07 7.47 5.85
C THR A 99 -6.14 8.51 5.23
N ALA A 100 -5.07 8.91 5.92
CA ALA A 100 -4.11 9.86 5.38
C ALA A 100 -3.40 9.28 4.14
N GLY A 101 -3.04 8.00 4.16
CA GLY A 101 -2.46 7.31 3.01
C GLY A 101 -3.38 7.34 1.79
N ILE A 102 -4.66 6.98 1.96
CA ILE A 102 -5.65 7.00 0.88
C ILE A 102 -5.84 8.43 0.34
N ILE A 103 -5.97 9.43 1.22
CA ILE A 103 -6.11 10.84 0.81
C ILE A 103 -4.88 11.29 0.02
N THR A 104 -3.66 10.98 0.47
CA THR A 104 -2.44 11.33 -0.26
C THR A 104 -2.35 10.64 -1.62
N SER A 105 -2.82 9.38 -1.72
CA SER A 105 -2.90 8.64 -2.98
C SER A 105 -3.93 9.25 -3.94
N LEU A 106 -5.11 9.63 -3.45
CA LEU A 106 -6.15 10.31 -4.24
C LEU A 106 -5.68 11.68 -4.74
N ALA A 107 -5.11 12.49 -3.86
CA ALA A 107 -4.57 13.80 -4.21
C ALA A 107 -3.42 13.66 -5.22
N GLY A 108 -2.49 12.72 -4.99
CA GLY A 108 -1.39 12.44 -5.90
C GLY A 108 -1.87 11.98 -7.28
N PHE A 109 -2.89 11.11 -7.33
CA PHE A 109 -3.52 10.69 -8.58
C PHE A 109 -4.16 11.87 -9.31
N ALA A 110 -5.00 12.65 -8.64
CA ALA A 110 -5.67 13.80 -9.24
C ALA A 110 -4.68 14.83 -9.81
N VAL A 111 -3.62 15.16 -9.03
CA VAL A 111 -2.56 16.07 -9.47
C VAL A 111 -1.81 15.50 -10.67
N THR A 112 -1.52 14.19 -10.68
CA THR A 112 -0.85 13.53 -11.82
C THR A 112 -1.71 13.62 -13.07
N ILE A 113 -3.01 13.32 -12.98
CA ILE A 113 -3.92 13.42 -14.11
C ILE A 113 -4.05 14.86 -14.59
N MET A 114 -4.10 15.84 -13.68
CA MET A 114 -4.14 17.26 -14.01
C MET A 114 -2.90 17.68 -14.81
N ILE A 115 -1.69 17.33 -14.33
CA ILE A 115 -0.42 17.63 -15.02
C ILE A 115 -0.39 16.97 -16.40
N VAL A 116 -0.74 15.68 -16.49
CA VAL A 116 -0.77 14.95 -17.76
C VAL A 116 -1.77 15.57 -18.74
N SER A 117 -2.92 16.03 -18.25
CA SER A 117 -3.97 16.64 -19.07
C SER A 117 -3.52 18.01 -19.60
N LEU A 118 -2.85 18.81 -18.77
CA LEU A 118 -2.26 20.09 -19.16
C LEU A 118 -1.20 19.92 -20.24
N ILE A 119 -0.31 18.94 -20.08
CA ILE A 119 0.77 18.67 -21.05
C ILE A 119 0.19 18.20 -22.38
N SER A 120 -0.83 17.33 -22.37
CA SER A 120 -1.34 16.75 -23.61
C SER A 120 -2.34 17.62 -24.37
N ASN A 121 -3.15 18.42 -23.67
CA ASN A 121 -4.31 19.11 -24.27
C ASN A 121 -4.35 20.63 -24.01
N GLY A 122 -3.34 21.18 -23.34
CA GLY A 122 -3.35 22.59 -22.92
C GLY A 122 -4.41 22.89 -21.86
N TYR A 123 -4.52 24.17 -21.49
CA TYR A 123 -5.44 24.62 -20.42
C TYR A 123 -6.91 24.46 -20.82
N GLU A 124 -7.27 24.82 -22.06
CA GLU A 124 -8.65 24.82 -22.55
C GLU A 124 -9.24 23.40 -22.65
N GLY A 125 -8.42 22.42 -23.03
CA GLY A 125 -8.82 21.01 -23.12
C GLY A 125 -8.63 20.21 -21.84
N MET A 126 -8.14 20.82 -20.74
CA MET A 126 -7.79 20.09 -19.53
C MET A 126 -9.02 19.48 -18.86
N ILE A 127 -10.04 20.30 -18.57
CA ILE A 127 -11.20 19.88 -17.78
C ILE A 127 -12.05 18.86 -18.55
N SER A 128 -12.21 19.05 -19.86
CA SER A 128 -13.03 18.18 -20.70
C SER A 128 -12.45 16.78 -20.88
N VAL A 129 -11.12 16.64 -20.87
CA VAL A 129 -10.44 15.34 -21.04
C VAL A 129 -10.09 14.68 -19.69
N MET A 130 -10.16 15.44 -18.58
CA MET A 130 -9.77 14.96 -17.25
C MET A 130 -10.57 13.73 -16.82
N ILE A 131 -11.90 13.75 -16.98
CA ILE A 131 -12.78 12.63 -16.59
C ILE A 131 -12.40 11.36 -17.35
N LYS A 132 -12.20 11.47 -18.68
CA LYS A 132 -11.79 10.34 -19.50
C LYS A 132 -10.44 9.78 -19.04
N LYS A 133 -9.43 10.64 -18.84
CA LYS A 133 -8.11 10.21 -18.36
C LYS A 133 -8.16 9.59 -16.97
N MET A 134 -8.99 10.11 -16.06
CA MET A 134 -9.19 9.53 -14.74
C MET A 134 -9.73 8.10 -14.84
N ASN A 135 -10.68 7.85 -15.75
CA ASN A 135 -11.22 6.51 -16.00
C ASN A 135 -10.16 5.59 -16.64
N ASP A 136 -9.51 6.06 -17.71
CA ASP A 136 -8.48 5.30 -18.44
C ASP A 136 -7.33 4.88 -17.50
N TRP A 137 -6.98 5.72 -16.51
CA TRP A 137 -5.83 5.52 -15.62
C TRP A 137 -6.25 5.09 -14.21
N PHE A 138 -7.52 4.72 -14.00
CA PHE A 138 -8.07 4.37 -12.69
C PHE A 138 -7.30 3.22 -12.01
N SER A 139 -6.76 2.29 -12.79
CA SER A 139 -5.90 1.21 -12.29
C SER A 139 -4.67 1.71 -11.50
N LEU A 140 -4.13 2.89 -11.83
CA LEU A 140 -3.02 3.49 -11.08
C LEU A 140 -3.45 3.91 -9.67
N LEU A 141 -4.66 4.42 -9.51
CA LEU A 141 -5.19 4.77 -8.19
C LEU A 141 -5.27 3.52 -7.30
N ILE A 142 -5.67 2.38 -7.87
CA ILE A 142 -5.72 1.11 -7.15
C ILE A 142 -4.33 0.65 -6.73
N LEU A 143 -3.32 0.80 -7.57
CA LEU A 143 -1.93 0.50 -7.22
C LEU A 143 -1.38 1.43 -6.13
N LEU A 144 -1.73 2.72 -6.17
CA LEU A 144 -1.38 3.68 -5.13
C LEU A 144 -2.03 3.33 -3.79
N ILE A 145 -3.30 2.92 -3.79
CA ILE A 145 -4.00 2.44 -2.60
C ILE A 145 -3.38 1.13 -2.10
N TYR A 146 -3.06 0.20 -2.99
CA TYR A 146 -2.36 -1.04 -2.65
C TYR A 146 -1.01 -0.76 -1.96
N LYS A 147 -0.26 0.25 -2.41
CA LYS A 147 0.98 0.69 -1.76
C LYS A 147 0.76 1.13 -0.31
N VAL A 148 -0.35 1.81 -0.01
CA VAL A 148 -0.71 2.20 1.36
C VAL A 148 -0.92 0.96 2.22
N PHE A 149 -1.71 -0.01 1.74
CA PHE A 149 -1.94 -1.26 2.46
C PHE A 149 -0.67 -2.09 2.63
N HIS A 150 0.20 -2.12 1.61
CA HIS A 150 1.47 -2.81 1.66
C HIS A 150 2.41 -2.21 2.72
N SER A 151 2.47 -0.88 2.80
CA SER A 151 3.21 -0.16 3.83
C SER A 151 2.64 -0.42 5.23
N TYR A 152 1.30 -0.34 5.38
CA TYR A 152 0.61 -0.67 6.63
C TYR A 152 0.94 -2.09 7.11
N MET A 153 0.86 -3.07 6.22
CA MET A 153 1.18 -4.47 6.51
C MET A 153 2.65 -4.62 6.90
N SER A 154 3.57 -3.90 6.26
CA SER A 154 5.00 -3.94 6.61
C SER A 154 5.23 -3.48 8.05
N TYR A 155 4.59 -2.39 8.49
CA TYR A 155 4.62 -1.97 9.89
C TYR A 155 3.98 -3.02 10.80
N TYR A 156 2.79 -3.54 10.44
CA TYR A 156 2.11 -4.58 11.21
C TYR A 156 2.98 -5.83 11.44
N LEU A 157 3.68 -6.30 10.40
CA LEU A 157 4.56 -7.45 10.50
C LEU A 157 5.81 -7.17 11.31
N TYR A 158 6.39 -5.97 11.19
CA TYR A 158 7.54 -5.54 11.99
C TYR A 158 7.20 -5.52 13.49
N TYR A 159 6.10 -4.88 13.90
CA TYR A 159 5.72 -4.81 15.32
C TYR A 159 5.31 -6.17 15.91
N ARG A 160 5.12 -7.21 15.08
CA ARG A 160 4.89 -8.59 15.51
C ARG A 160 6.13 -9.48 15.34
N SER A 161 7.23 -8.94 14.85
CA SER A 161 8.46 -9.68 14.59
C SER A 161 9.23 -9.98 15.89
N PRO A 162 10.07 -11.03 15.90
CA PRO A 162 10.94 -11.32 17.04
C PRO A 162 11.97 -10.20 17.29
N GLU A 163 12.43 -9.49 16.25
CA GLU A 163 13.40 -8.41 16.37
C GLU A 163 12.83 -7.22 17.15
N TYR A 164 11.57 -6.85 16.92
CA TYR A 164 10.92 -5.81 17.71
C TYR A 164 10.73 -6.21 19.17
N ARG A 165 10.37 -7.49 19.43
CA ARG A 165 10.31 -8.00 20.82
C ARG A 165 11.67 -7.97 21.50
N ALA A 166 12.73 -8.31 20.77
CA ALA A 166 14.10 -8.26 21.29
C ALA A 166 14.55 -6.82 21.60
N SER A 167 14.18 -5.83 20.77
CA SER A 167 14.49 -4.43 21.06
C SER A 167 13.77 -3.90 22.29
N LEU A 168 12.51 -4.33 22.53
CA LEU A 168 11.77 -3.95 23.74
C LEU A 168 12.40 -4.50 25.03
N ASN A 169 12.97 -5.71 24.98
CA ASN A 169 13.61 -6.30 26.14
C ASN A 169 14.95 -5.61 26.45
N LYS A 170 15.75 -5.30 25.42
CA LYS A 170 17.00 -4.55 25.60
C LYS A 170 16.77 -3.19 26.27
N ASP A 171 15.74 -2.47 25.84
CA ASP A 171 15.39 -1.16 26.39
C ASP A 171 15.03 -1.23 27.89
N LYS A 172 14.27 -2.27 28.29
CA LYS A 172 13.95 -2.54 29.69
C LYS A 172 15.18 -2.86 30.54
N ASP A 173 16.16 -3.57 29.99
CA ASP A 173 17.39 -3.91 30.69
C ASP A 173 18.27 -2.67 30.90
N THR A 174 18.29 -1.72 29.95
CA THR A 174 18.99 -0.43 30.10
C THR A 174 18.35 0.53 31.10
N ILE A 175 17.03 0.46 31.32
CA ILE A 175 16.34 1.31 32.31
C ILE A 175 16.50 0.76 33.74
N ARG A 176 16.84 -0.53 33.89
CA ARG A 176 16.99 -1.22 35.18
C ARG A 176 18.43 -1.31 35.69
N ALA A 177 19.42 -0.93 34.88
CA ALA A 177 20.83 -0.87 35.23
C ALA A 177 21.20 0.53 35.73
#